data_AF-A0A963BCW2-F1
#
_entry.id   AF-A0A963BCW2-F1
#
_cell.length_a   1.000
_cell.length_b   1.000
_cell.length_c   1.000
_cell.angle_alpha   90.00
_cell.angle_beta   90.00
_cell.angle_gamma   90.00
#
_symmetry.space_group_name_H-M   'P 1'
#
loop_
_entity.id
_entity.type
_entity.pdbx_description
1 polymer ?
#
loop_
_entity_poly.entity_id
_entity_poly.type
_entity_poly.pdbx_seq_one_letter_code
_entity_poly.pdbx_strand_id
1 'polypeptide(L)'
;MSHGTLPPRQGLYDPRNEHDACGVGFVANIKGHKSHGIVQQGLEILKNLTHRGAVGADPLAGDGAGLLLQLPDAFLRGVCTEQGIELPEAGEYGVGMVFLPREQESRERCQAIIERFVQAEEQVLLGWRDVPTENRTLGESVKACEPAVSQVFIARGEHTRGQDAFERKLFVIRKQVENEVRNAKISGKSAFYVSSMSTRTLVYKGMLLADQVGVYYPDLNDTRMVSALALVHQRFSTNTFPTWDLAHPFRMIAHNGEINTVRGNVNWMAARKDSMASDVLGKDLDKVWPLIPEGQSDTACFDNALELLVAGGYSMAHAMMMLIPEAWAGNPMMDKKRRAFYEYHAGLMEPWDGPAAVAFTDGRQIGATLDRNGLRPAR
;
A
#
# COMPACT_ATOMS: atom_id res chain seq x y z
N MET A 1 -1.27 -6.57 -27.33
CA MET A 1 -2.13 -6.01 -26.28
C MET A 1 -1.23 -5.63 -25.11
N SER A 2 -1.47 -4.50 -24.44
CA SER A 2 -0.69 -4.11 -23.26
C SER A 2 -1.02 -5.10 -22.13
N HIS A 3 -0.13 -6.04 -21.88
CA HIS A 3 -0.20 -6.93 -20.72
C HIS A 3 0.11 -6.10 -19.45
N GLY A 4 -0.73 -6.17 -18.41
CA GLY A 4 -0.50 -5.45 -17.14
C GLY A 4 -1.37 -4.20 -16.88
N THR A 5 -2.49 -4.02 -17.61
CA THR A 5 -3.47 -2.93 -17.37
C THR A 5 -4.88 -3.42 -17.65
N LEU A 6 -5.89 -2.90 -16.95
CA LEU A 6 -7.29 -3.10 -17.34
C LEU A 6 -7.52 -2.58 -18.77
N PRO A 7 -8.26 -3.30 -19.63
CA PRO A 7 -8.54 -2.85 -20.98
C PRO A 7 -9.38 -1.56 -20.98
N PRO A 8 -9.28 -0.71 -22.02
CA PRO A 8 -10.19 0.42 -22.15
C PRO A 8 -11.64 -0.06 -22.31
N ARG A 9 -12.60 0.82 -21.97
CA ARG A 9 -14.04 0.54 -22.15
C ARG A 9 -14.32 0.05 -23.57
N GLN A 10 -14.93 -1.13 -23.70
CA GLN A 10 -15.24 -1.76 -24.98
C GLN A 10 -16.55 -2.54 -24.91
N GLY A 11 -17.50 -2.25 -25.80
CA GLY A 11 -18.83 -2.86 -25.73
C GLY A 11 -19.53 -2.61 -24.39
N LEU A 12 -19.97 -3.68 -23.72
CA LEU A 12 -20.56 -3.64 -22.37
C LEU A 12 -19.53 -3.62 -21.23
N TYR A 13 -18.26 -3.89 -21.54
CA TYR A 13 -17.17 -3.86 -20.55
C TYR A 13 -16.82 -2.42 -20.19
N ASP A 14 -16.84 -2.11 -18.89
CA ASP A 14 -16.41 -0.84 -18.32
C ASP A 14 -15.52 -1.12 -17.10
N PRO A 15 -14.22 -0.76 -17.12
CA PRO A 15 -13.30 -0.94 -15.99
C PRO A 15 -13.82 -0.35 -14.67
N ARG A 16 -14.76 0.59 -14.72
CA ARG A 16 -15.37 1.24 -13.56
C ARG A 16 -16.32 0.34 -12.79
N ASN A 17 -16.74 -0.80 -13.36
CA ASN A 17 -17.65 -1.76 -12.74
C ASN A 17 -16.89 -3.00 -12.21
N GLU A 18 -15.58 -2.89 -11.99
CA GLU A 18 -14.79 -3.97 -11.39
C GLU A 18 -14.98 -3.96 -9.87
N HIS A 19 -15.24 -5.13 -9.29
CA HIS A 19 -15.52 -5.32 -7.86
C HIS A 19 -14.63 -6.42 -7.28
N ASP A 20 -14.17 -6.24 -6.03
CA ASP A 20 -13.31 -7.21 -5.36
C ASP A 20 -13.88 -7.65 -4.00
N ALA A 21 -13.84 -8.96 -3.70
CA ALA A 21 -14.36 -9.51 -2.44
C ALA A 21 -13.44 -10.57 -1.83
N CYS A 22 -12.74 -10.18 -0.78
CA CYS A 22 -11.45 -10.79 -0.40
C CYS A 22 -11.41 -11.49 0.98
N GLY A 23 -10.24 -12.00 1.35
CA GLY A 23 -9.88 -12.34 2.72
C GLY A 23 -8.89 -11.32 3.29
N VAL A 24 -9.15 -10.80 4.49
CA VAL A 24 -8.24 -9.90 5.23
C VAL A 24 -7.98 -10.46 6.62
N GLY A 25 -6.76 -10.29 7.12
CA GLY A 25 -6.42 -10.67 8.48
C GLY A 25 -5.11 -10.05 8.94
N PHE A 26 -4.92 -9.94 10.24
CA PHE A 26 -3.63 -9.57 10.80
C PHE A 26 -3.33 -10.31 12.10
N VAL A 27 -2.05 -10.36 12.44
CA VAL A 27 -1.56 -10.83 13.73
C VAL A 27 -0.64 -9.76 14.31
N ALA A 28 -0.67 -9.58 15.63
CA ALA A 28 0.18 -8.63 16.32
C ALA A 28 0.61 -9.15 17.69
N ASN A 29 1.86 -8.87 18.06
CA ASN A 29 2.35 -9.07 19.42
C ASN A 29 1.99 -7.84 20.28
N ILE A 30 1.11 -8.02 21.26
CA ILE A 30 0.60 -6.92 22.10
C ILE A 30 1.72 -6.19 22.87
N LYS A 31 2.84 -6.86 23.16
CA LYS A 31 4.00 -6.26 23.83
C LYS A 31 5.01 -5.63 22.87
N GLY A 32 4.74 -5.67 21.56
CA GLY A 32 5.64 -5.14 20.53
C GLY A 32 6.89 -5.98 20.29
N HIS A 33 6.96 -7.21 20.81
CA HIS A 33 8.12 -8.07 20.56
C HIS A 33 8.12 -8.55 19.10
N LYS A 34 9.16 -8.17 18.36
CA LYS A 34 9.37 -8.61 16.98
C LYS A 34 9.88 -10.04 16.96
N SER A 35 9.31 -10.89 16.12
CA SER A 35 9.82 -12.24 15.87
C SER A 35 9.48 -12.70 14.46
N HIS A 36 10.24 -13.69 13.97
CA HIS A 36 9.93 -14.36 12.71
C HIS A 36 8.64 -15.18 12.80
N GLY A 37 8.28 -15.65 14.01
CA GLY A 37 7.02 -16.35 14.25
C GLY A 37 5.78 -15.52 13.89
N ILE A 38 5.81 -14.20 14.07
CA ILE A 38 4.72 -13.30 13.64
C ILE A 38 4.59 -13.29 12.10
N VAL A 39 5.72 -13.26 11.38
CA VAL A 39 5.73 -13.31 9.92
C VAL A 39 5.20 -14.65 9.41
N GLN A 40 5.63 -15.77 10.02
CA GLN A 40 5.12 -17.10 9.72
C GLN A 40 3.62 -17.23 10.00
N GLN A 41 3.12 -16.64 11.09
CA GLN A 41 1.68 -16.59 11.37
C GLN A 41 0.91 -15.79 10.32
N GLY A 42 1.47 -14.68 9.81
CA GLY A 42 0.89 -13.95 8.67
C GLY A 42 0.78 -14.82 7.41
N LEU A 43 1.85 -15.51 7.04
CA LEU A 43 1.85 -16.46 5.92
C LEU A 43 0.87 -17.62 6.13
N GLU A 44 0.71 -18.08 7.37
CA GLU A 44 -0.26 -19.12 7.72
C GLU A 44 -1.72 -18.62 7.59
N ILE A 45 -2.00 -17.36 7.94
CA ILE A 45 -3.31 -16.75 7.67
C ILE A 45 -3.59 -16.79 6.16
N LEU A 46 -2.63 -16.41 5.31
CA LEU A 46 -2.79 -16.45 3.85
C LEU A 46 -3.13 -17.86 3.35
N LYS A 47 -2.40 -18.90 3.79
CA LYS A 47 -2.70 -20.29 3.42
C LYS A 47 -4.14 -20.69 3.78
N ASN A 48 -4.61 -20.23 4.94
CA ASN A 48 -5.98 -20.50 5.40
C ASN A 48 -7.04 -19.67 4.68
N LEU A 49 -6.66 -18.61 3.95
CA LEU A 49 -7.58 -17.80 3.14
C LEU A 49 -7.76 -18.32 1.72
N THR A 50 -6.96 -19.30 1.27
CA THR A 50 -6.95 -19.83 -0.11
C THR A 50 -8.34 -20.11 -0.69
N HIS A 51 -9.25 -20.68 0.11
CA HIS A 51 -10.64 -20.96 -0.24
C HIS A 51 -11.52 -19.72 -0.56
N ARG A 52 -11.01 -18.51 -0.29
CA ARG A 52 -11.68 -17.22 -0.55
C ARG A 52 -11.09 -16.47 -1.73
N GLY A 53 -10.08 -17.01 -2.41
CA GLY A 53 -9.60 -16.48 -3.68
C GLY A 53 -10.31 -17.11 -4.87
N ALA A 54 -10.31 -16.40 -5.99
CA ALA A 54 -10.67 -17.00 -7.27
C ALA A 54 -9.45 -17.75 -7.79
N VAL A 55 -9.72 -18.88 -8.45
CA VAL A 55 -8.80 -19.45 -9.44
C VAL A 55 -9.47 -19.26 -10.80
N GLY A 56 -8.76 -18.64 -11.74
CA GLY A 56 -9.26 -18.43 -13.10
C GLY A 56 -9.22 -19.70 -13.95
N ALA A 57 -9.25 -19.54 -15.27
CA ALA A 57 -9.04 -20.65 -16.20
C ALA A 57 -7.64 -21.29 -16.07
N ASP A 58 -6.66 -20.51 -15.61
CA ASP A 58 -5.35 -20.98 -15.18
C ASP A 58 -5.38 -21.15 -13.65
N PRO A 59 -5.28 -22.38 -13.11
CA PRO A 59 -5.34 -22.62 -11.66
C PRO A 59 -4.17 -22.01 -10.90
N LEU A 60 -3.10 -21.60 -11.59
CA LEU A 60 -1.93 -20.94 -11.01
C LEU A 60 -1.98 -19.41 -11.15
N ALA A 61 -3.05 -18.86 -11.72
CA ALA A 61 -3.29 -17.42 -11.78
C ALA A 61 -4.16 -16.98 -10.60
N GLY A 62 -3.54 -16.36 -9.60
CA GLY A 62 -4.23 -15.73 -8.48
C GLY A 62 -4.51 -14.25 -8.74
N ASP A 63 -5.59 -13.71 -8.16
CA ASP A 63 -5.99 -12.30 -8.36
C ASP A 63 -5.15 -11.29 -7.55
N GLY A 64 -4.34 -11.80 -6.61
CA GLY A 64 -3.42 -11.01 -5.80
C GLY A 64 -3.36 -11.46 -4.35
N ALA A 65 -2.16 -11.50 -3.79
CA ALA A 65 -1.95 -11.74 -2.37
C ALA A 65 -0.71 -10.98 -1.89
N GLY A 66 -0.66 -10.74 -0.58
CA GLY A 66 0.48 -10.05 0.00
C GLY A 66 0.45 -9.96 1.51
N LEU A 67 1.56 -9.43 2.01
CA LEU A 67 1.90 -9.31 3.42
C LEU A 67 2.62 -7.97 3.65
N LEU A 68 2.11 -7.19 4.60
CA LEU A 68 2.73 -6.00 5.15
C LEU A 68 3.30 -6.35 6.53
N LEU A 69 4.56 -5.98 6.74
CA LEU A 69 5.30 -6.17 8.00
C LEU A 69 6.00 -4.88 8.42
N GLN A 70 6.47 -4.83 9.67
CA GLN A 70 7.38 -3.79 10.10
C GLN A 70 8.77 -4.00 9.49
N LEU A 71 9.45 -2.91 9.18
CA LEU A 71 10.77 -2.93 8.58
C LEU A 71 11.76 -3.80 9.41
N PRO A 72 12.33 -4.88 8.82
CA PRO A 72 13.12 -5.88 9.52
C PRO A 72 14.62 -5.53 9.43
N ASP A 73 15.10 -4.63 10.29
CA ASP A 73 16.46 -4.06 10.21
C ASP A 73 17.58 -5.10 10.12
N ALA A 74 17.55 -6.14 10.96
CA ALA A 74 18.58 -7.18 10.97
C ALA A 74 18.68 -7.94 9.64
N PHE A 75 17.55 -8.18 8.97
CA PHE A 75 17.52 -8.79 7.64
C PHE A 75 18.09 -7.83 6.59
N LEU A 76 17.56 -6.61 6.55
CA LEU A 76 17.94 -5.60 5.55
C LEU A 76 19.41 -5.23 5.63
N ARG A 77 19.94 -5.03 6.84
CA ARG A 77 21.37 -4.77 7.07
C ARG A 77 22.25 -5.91 6.58
N GLY A 78 21.83 -7.15 6.80
CA GLY A 78 22.53 -8.33 6.30
C GLY A 78 22.64 -8.32 4.78
N VAL A 79 21.50 -8.23 4.08
CA VAL A 79 21.46 -8.28 2.61
C VAL A 79 22.09 -7.03 1.95
N CYS A 80 22.04 -5.87 2.61
CA CYS A 80 22.66 -4.64 2.12
C CYS A 80 24.19 -4.69 2.22
N THR A 81 24.72 -5.24 3.32
CA THR A 81 26.17 -5.39 3.50
C THR A 81 26.78 -6.25 2.41
N GLU A 82 26.09 -7.34 2.02
CA GLU A 82 26.49 -8.22 0.90
C GLU A 82 26.54 -7.49 -0.45
N GLN A 83 25.79 -6.40 -0.59
CA GLN A 83 25.71 -5.57 -1.81
C GLN A 83 26.52 -4.27 -1.71
N GLY A 84 27.29 -4.09 -0.64
CA GLY A 84 28.10 -2.88 -0.42
C GLY A 84 27.29 -1.63 -0.06
N ILE A 85 26.04 -1.81 0.41
CA ILE A 85 25.17 -0.72 0.87
C ILE A 85 25.27 -0.62 2.39
N GLU A 86 25.77 0.50 2.89
CA GLU A 86 25.83 0.78 4.32
C GLU A 86 24.54 1.46 4.79
N LEU A 87 23.83 0.82 5.72
CA LEU A 87 22.59 1.36 6.28
C LEU A 87 22.89 2.13 7.58
N PRO A 88 22.35 3.35 7.77
CA PRO A 88 22.39 4.02 9.06
C PRO A 88 21.50 3.29 10.08
N GLU A 89 21.36 3.86 11.27
CA GLU A 89 20.51 3.32 12.34
C GLU A 89 19.05 3.13 11.90
N ALA A 90 18.34 2.18 12.52
CA ALA A 90 16.93 1.96 12.21
C ALA A 90 16.10 3.23 12.50
N GLY A 91 15.30 3.65 11.52
CA GLY A 91 14.56 4.93 11.56
C GLY A 91 15.29 6.11 10.92
N GLU A 92 16.59 5.95 10.61
CA GLU A 92 17.42 6.90 9.86
C GLU A 92 17.52 6.53 8.36
N TYR A 93 16.98 5.38 7.97
CA TYR A 93 16.75 5.00 6.58
C TYR A 93 15.32 4.52 6.35
N GLY A 94 14.88 4.64 5.10
CA GLY A 94 13.66 4.07 4.59
C GLY A 94 13.92 3.18 3.39
N VAL A 95 12.97 2.29 3.11
CA VAL A 95 13.01 1.36 1.99
C VAL A 95 11.80 1.58 1.11
N GLY A 96 12.05 1.78 -0.18
CA GLY A 96 11.03 1.73 -1.23
C GLY A 96 10.97 0.35 -1.86
N MET A 97 9.86 -0.37 -1.74
CA MET A 97 9.59 -1.60 -2.51
C MET A 97 8.93 -1.20 -3.83
N VAL A 98 9.62 -1.42 -4.95
CA VAL A 98 9.25 -0.89 -6.26
C VAL A 98 9.10 -2.01 -7.29
N PHE A 99 7.99 -2.00 -8.00
CA PHE A 99 7.79 -2.71 -9.24
C PHE A 99 8.26 -1.83 -10.38
N LEU A 100 9.10 -2.38 -11.25
CA LEU A 100 9.72 -1.70 -12.37
C LEU A 100 9.42 -2.44 -13.68
N PRO A 101 9.45 -1.74 -14.83
CA PRO A 101 9.46 -2.39 -16.13
C PRO A 101 10.60 -3.42 -16.24
N ARG A 102 10.34 -4.54 -16.92
CA ARG A 102 11.36 -5.58 -17.13
C ARG A 102 12.47 -5.13 -18.07
N GLU A 103 12.10 -4.35 -19.08
CA GLU A 103 12.99 -3.79 -20.09
C GLU A 103 13.99 -2.81 -19.44
N GLN A 104 15.28 -3.03 -19.69
CA GLN A 104 16.37 -2.41 -18.93
C GLN A 104 16.39 -0.89 -19.05
N GLU A 105 16.20 -0.33 -20.26
CA GLU A 105 16.22 1.12 -20.47
C GLU A 105 15.04 1.77 -19.73
N SER A 106 13.84 1.19 -19.83
CA SER A 106 12.66 1.67 -19.11
C SER A 106 12.81 1.56 -17.59
N ARG A 107 13.47 0.49 -17.11
CA ARG A 107 13.81 0.31 -15.69
C ARG A 107 14.73 1.43 -15.20
N GLU A 108 15.84 1.64 -15.88
CA GLU A 108 16.84 2.66 -15.54
C GLU A 108 16.23 4.07 -15.54
N ARG A 109 15.33 4.36 -16.50
CA ARG A 109 14.60 5.63 -16.55
C ARG A 109 13.67 5.82 -15.34
N CYS A 110 12.96 4.77 -14.90
CA CYS A 110 12.15 4.83 -13.69
C CYS A 110 13.01 5.01 -12.43
N GLN A 111 14.14 4.31 -12.34
CA GLN A 111 15.10 4.46 -11.23
C GLN A 111 15.67 5.88 -11.19
N ALA A 112 16.10 6.44 -12.32
CA ALA A 112 16.61 7.80 -12.42
C ALA A 112 15.59 8.86 -11.96
N ILE A 113 14.29 8.65 -12.22
CA ILE A 113 13.23 9.53 -11.71
C ILE A 113 13.18 9.48 -10.17
N ILE A 114 13.27 8.29 -9.58
CA ILE A 114 13.31 8.11 -8.12
C ILE A 114 14.52 8.82 -7.53
N GLU A 115 15.71 8.56 -8.06
CA GLU A 115 16.97 9.15 -7.58
C GLU A 115 16.94 10.68 -7.65
N ARG A 116 16.41 11.23 -8.74
CA ARG A 116 16.24 12.67 -8.92
C ARG A 116 15.34 13.27 -7.83
N PHE A 117 14.20 12.65 -7.51
CA PHE A 117 13.30 13.16 -6.48
C PHE A 117 13.81 12.93 -5.06
N VAL A 118 14.57 11.86 -4.82
CA VAL A 118 15.31 11.67 -3.56
C VAL A 118 16.26 12.84 -3.32
N GLN A 119 17.06 13.21 -4.32
CA GLN A 119 17.96 14.37 -4.25
C GLN A 119 17.20 15.70 -4.16
N ALA A 120 16.13 15.88 -4.93
CA ALA A 120 15.34 17.12 -4.93
C ALA A 120 14.65 17.38 -3.58
N GLU A 121 14.32 16.32 -2.84
CA GLU A 121 13.81 16.41 -1.47
C GLU A 121 14.92 16.37 -0.41
N GLU A 122 16.19 16.55 -0.80
CA GLU A 122 17.36 16.62 0.08
C GLU A 122 17.58 15.35 0.92
N GLN A 123 17.14 14.19 0.42
CA GLN A 123 17.41 12.89 1.03
C GLN A 123 18.58 12.21 0.32
N VAL A 124 19.16 11.18 0.94
CA VAL A 124 20.39 10.54 0.45
C VAL A 124 20.07 9.17 -0.12
N LEU A 125 20.33 8.95 -1.41
CA LEU A 125 20.26 7.62 -2.00
C LEU A 125 21.42 6.77 -1.48
N LEU A 126 21.12 5.60 -0.90
CA LEU A 126 22.11 4.64 -0.43
C LEU A 126 22.43 3.57 -1.46
N GLY A 127 21.42 3.13 -2.23
CA GLY A 127 21.59 2.14 -3.27
C GLY A 127 20.32 1.38 -3.61
N TRP A 128 20.46 0.44 -4.54
CA TRP A 128 19.40 -0.43 -5.02
C TRP A 128 19.74 -1.89 -4.75
N ARG A 129 18.71 -2.67 -4.41
CA ARG A 129 18.75 -4.13 -4.30
C ARG A 129 17.71 -4.73 -5.21
N ASP A 130 18.12 -5.66 -6.06
CA ASP A 130 17.14 -6.53 -6.71
C ASP A 130 16.63 -7.56 -5.69
N VAL A 131 15.30 -7.66 -5.57
CA VAL A 131 14.67 -8.58 -4.63
C VAL A 131 14.65 -9.96 -5.28
N PRO A 132 15.17 -11.02 -4.60
CA PRO A 132 15.09 -12.36 -5.16
C PRO A 132 13.63 -12.80 -5.25
N THR A 133 13.24 -13.32 -6.41
CA THR A 133 11.90 -13.88 -6.66
C THR A 133 11.96 -15.28 -7.27
N GLU A 134 10.96 -16.11 -6.99
CA GLU A 134 10.83 -17.48 -7.53
C GLU A 134 9.52 -17.63 -8.28
N ASN A 135 9.58 -17.50 -9.61
CA ASN A 135 8.41 -17.47 -10.46
C ASN A 135 7.99 -18.83 -11.05
N ARG A 136 8.66 -19.94 -10.68
CA ARG A 136 8.34 -21.29 -11.20
C ARG A 136 6.88 -21.71 -10.99
N THR A 137 6.26 -21.25 -9.91
CA THR A 137 4.88 -21.61 -9.55
C THR A 137 3.82 -20.70 -10.18
N LEU A 138 4.23 -19.62 -10.86
CA LEU A 138 3.28 -18.67 -11.45
C LEU A 138 2.64 -19.25 -12.72
N GLY A 139 1.37 -18.92 -12.93
CA GLY A 139 0.70 -19.13 -14.21
C GLY A 139 1.35 -18.34 -15.35
N GLU A 140 1.27 -18.84 -16.58
CA GLU A 140 1.92 -18.22 -17.75
C GLU A 140 1.38 -16.81 -18.03
N SER A 141 0.08 -16.61 -17.79
CA SER A 141 -0.56 -15.29 -17.90
C SER A 141 0.00 -14.26 -16.91
N VAL A 142 0.39 -14.71 -15.72
CA VAL A 142 0.98 -13.89 -14.65
C VAL A 142 2.43 -13.57 -14.95
N LYS A 143 3.23 -14.56 -15.39
CA LYS A 143 4.65 -14.38 -15.78
C LYS A 143 4.84 -13.33 -16.87
N ALA A 144 3.89 -13.24 -17.80
CA ALA A 144 3.92 -12.24 -18.86
C ALA A 144 3.84 -10.79 -18.33
N CYS A 145 3.22 -10.60 -17.17
CA CYS A 145 2.98 -9.29 -16.55
C CYS A 145 3.84 -9.07 -15.29
N GLU A 146 4.70 -10.02 -14.95
CA GLU A 146 5.59 -9.95 -13.79
C GLU A 146 6.52 -8.73 -13.90
N PRO A 147 6.54 -7.81 -12.91
CA PRO A 147 7.47 -6.70 -12.90
C PRO A 147 8.85 -7.14 -12.44
N ALA A 148 9.87 -6.33 -12.72
CA ALA A 148 11.11 -6.43 -11.95
C ALA A 148 10.87 -5.85 -10.55
N VAL A 149 11.22 -6.60 -9.50
CA VAL A 149 11.03 -6.17 -8.11
C VAL A 149 12.37 -5.72 -7.53
N SER A 150 12.44 -4.46 -7.12
CA SER A 150 13.65 -3.90 -6.53
C SER A 150 13.33 -3.09 -5.26
N GLN A 151 14.29 -3.01 -4.36
CA GLN A 151 14.28 -2.16 -3.19
C GLN A 151 15.23 -0.98 -3.42
N VAL A 152 14.77 0.23 -3.12
CA VAL A 152 15.62 1.43 -3.03
C VAL A 152 15.81 1.80 -1.57
N PHE A 153 17.06 2.05 -1.17
CA PHE A 153 17.43 2.45 0.17
C PHE A 153 17.74 3.94 0.19
N ILE A 154 17.11 4.67 1.13
CA ILE A 154 17.18 6.12 1.23
C ILE A 154 17.51 6.45 2.69
N ALA A 155 18.58 7.21 2.93
CA ALA A 155 18.92 7.78 4.23
C ALA A 155 18.28 9.15 4.42
N ARG A 156 17.98 9.47 5.68
CA ARG A 156 17.46 10.76 6.11
C ARG A 156 18.48 11.86 5.84
N GLY A 157 18.03 12.89 5.13
CA GLY A 157 18.82 14.11 4.91
C GLY A 157 19.08 14.88 6.20
N GLU A 158 20.17 15.63 6.22
CA GLU A 158 20.61 16.42 7.39
C GLU A 158 19.52 17.41 7.88
N HIS A 159 18.76 17.98 6.95
CA HIS A 159 17.72 18.98 7.25
C HIS A 159 16.36 18.38 7.63
N THR A 160 16.18 17.06 7.50
CA THR A 160 14.94 16.37 7.87
C THR A 160 14.99 15.96 9.33
N ARG A 161 14.17 16.59 10.20
CA ARG A 161 14.27 16.37 11.65
C ARG A 161 13.43 15.20 12.14
N GLY A 162 14.10 14.06 12.37
CA GLY A 162 13.52 12.88 12.99
C GLY A 162 12.70 12.00 12.04
N GLN A 163 12.36 10.81 12.51
CA GLN A 163 11.71 9.76 11.72
C GLN A 163 10.36 10.20 11.13
N ASP A 164 9.55 10.94 11.87
CA ASP A 164 8.20 11.34 11.43
C ASP A 164 8.25 12.39 10.30
N ALA A 165 9.23 13.28 10.31
CA ALA A 165 9.48 14.17 9.18
C ALA A 165 10.01 13.39 7.97
N PHE A 166 10.83 12.37 8.22
CA PHE A 166 11.38 11.54 7.16
C PHE A 166 10.33 10.65 6.48
N GLU A 167 9.39 10.06 7.22
CA GLU A 167 8.21 9.39 6.64
C GLU A 167 7.44 10.30 5.69
N ARG A 168 7.24 11.58 6.08
CA ARG A 168 6.54 12.55 5.22
C ARG A 168 7.34 12.86 3.96
N LYS A 169 8.67 12.98 4.05
CA LYS A 169 9.52 13.13 2.87
C LYS A 169 9.44 11.93 1.93
N LEU A 170 9.44 10.70 2.46
CA LEU A 170 9.26 9.49 1.65
C LEU A 170 7.88 9.46 0.98
N PHE A 171 6.81 9.86 1.67
CA PHE A 171 5.49 10.05 1.07
C PHE A 171 5.50 11.04 -0.10
N VAL A 172 6.13 12.21 0.09
CA VAL A 172 6.23 13.28 -0.92
C VAL A 172 7.07 12.83 -2.12
N ILE A 173 8.23 12.21 -1.89
CA ILE A 173 9.08 11.63 -2.93
C ILE A 173 8.27 10.63 -3.76
N ARG A 174 7.59 9.69 -3.10
CA ARG A 174 6.80 8.67 -3.80
C ARG A 174 5.70 9.30 -4.66
N LYS A 175 4.98 10.29 -4.14
CA LYS A 175 3.92 10.98 -4.89
C LYS A 175 4.45 11.70 -6.12
N GLN A 176 5.56 12.42 -5.99
CA GLN A 176 6.20 13.09 -7.13
C GLN A 176 6.68 12.09 -8.18
N VAL A 177 7.30 10.99 -7.75
CA VAL A 177 7.74 9.90 -8.64
C VAL A 177 6.58 9.27 -9.38
N GLU A 178 5.52 8.87 -8.68
CA GLU A 178 4.33 8.25 -9.28
C GLU A 178 3.68 9.17 -10.33
N ASN A 179 3.62 10.47 -10.04
CA ASN A 179 3.06 11.47 -10.95
C ASN A 179 3.95 11.70 -12.18
N GLU A 180 5.27 11.77 -11.99
CA GLU A 180 6.21 11.94 -13.10
C GLU A 180 6.22 10.72 -14.02
N VAL A 181 6.34 9.50 -13.47
CA VAL A 181 6.38 8.28 -14.28
C VAL A 181 5.09 8.12 -15.08
N ARG A 182 3.93 8.47 -14.49
CA ARG A 182 2.64 8.45 -15.20
C ARG A 182 2.64 9.37 -16.42
N ASN A 183 3.27 10.54 -16.34
CA ASN A 183 3.32 11.51 -17.42
C ASN A 183 4.48 11.26 -18.40
N ALA A 184 5.50 10.51 -17.99
CA ALA A 184 6.66 10.21 -18.79
C ALA A 184 6.33 9.29 -19.99
N LYS A 185 7.11 9.46 -21.07
CA LYS A 185 7.09 8.56 -22.24
C LYS A 185 8.08 7.41 -22.03
N ILE A 186 7.71 6.48 -21.15
CA ILE A 186 8.48 5.26 -20.82
C ILE A 186 7.68 4.04 -21.30
N SER A 187 8.36 3.12 -21.98
CA SER A 187 7.73 1.87 -22.44
C SER A 187 7.42 0.97 -21.25
N GLY A 188 6.26 0.30 -21.25
CA GLY A 188 5.89 -0.59 -20.14
C GLY A 188 5.72 0.11 -18.78
N LYS A 189 5.57 1.43 -18.74
CA LYS A 189 5.41 2.21 -17.49
C LYS A 189 4.21 1.79 -16.63
N SER A 190 3.25 1.06 -17.18
CA SER A 190 2.14 0.47 -16.42
C SER A 190 2.61 -0.54 -15.38
N ALA A 191 3.78 -1.17 -15.56
CA ALA A 191 4.39 -2.04 -14.56
C ALA A 191 5.02 -1.27 -13.39
N PHE A 192 5.20 0.06 -13.53
CA PHE A 192 5.80 0.87 -12.48
C PHE A 192 4.82 1.10 -11.33
N TYR A 193 5.19 0.68 -10.12
CA TYR A 193 4.39 0.89 -8.93
C TYR A 193 5.24 0.85 -7.66
N VAL A 194 5.00 1.77 -6.72
CA VAL A 194 5.71 1.77 -5.42
C VAL A 194 4.81 1.15 -4.36
N SER A 195 5.05 -0.12 -4.03
CA SER A 195 4.25 -0.90 -3.07
C SER A 195 4.33 -0.36 -1.65
N SER A 196 5.51 0.11 -1.24
CA SER A 196 5.72 0.83 0.02
C SER A 196 6.95 1.71 -0.12
N MET A 197 7.01 2.82 0.61
CA MET A 197 8.21 3.64 0.74
C MET A 197 8.19 4.26 2.14
N SER A 198 8.87 3.60 3.08
CA SER A 198 8.72 3.88 4.51
C SER A 198 9.97 3.47 5.30
N THR A 199 10.16 4.10 6.45
CA THR A 199 11.11 3.72 7.52
C THR A 199 10.49 2.72 8.50
N ARG A 200 9.18 2.43 8.39
CA ARG A 200 8.42 1.64 9.37
C ARG A 200 7.83 0.37 8.81
N THR A 201 7.33 0.40 7.57
CA THR A 201 6.61 -0.73 6.97
C THR A 201 7.23 -1.15 5.66
N LEU A 202 7.03 -2.42 5.31
CA LEU A 202 7.46 -3.00 4.04
C LEU A 202 6.36 -3.95 3.54
N VAL A 203 6.04 -3.85 2.25
CA VAL A 203 4.94 -4.62 1.64
C VAL A 203 5.50 -5.58 0.60
N TYR A 204 5.34 -6.89 0.85
CA TYR A 204 5.59 -7.96 -0.12
C TYR A 204 4.24 -8.41 -0.69
N LYS A 205 3.99 -8.08 -1.96
CA LYS A 205 2.73 -8.44 -2.62
C LYS A 205 2.97 -8.79 -4.08
N GLY A 206 1.96 -9.34 -4.72
CA GLY A 206 1.97 -9.57 -6.15
C GLY A 206 0.72 -10.27 -6.61
N MET A 207 0.65 -10.54 -7.90
CA MET A 207 -0.40 -11.36 -8.48
C MET A 207 -0.15 -12.84 -8.20
N LEU A 208 -0.35 -13.22 -6.94
CA LEU A 208 0.01 -14.51 -6.38
C LEU A 208 -1.23 -15.17 -5.79
N LEU A 209 -1.26 -16.50 -5.79
CA LEU A 209 -2.12 -17.23 -4.86
C LEU A 209 -1.62 -17.00 -3.43
N ALA A 210 -2.52 -17.11 -2.45
CA ALA A 210 -2.18 -16.78 -1.07
C ALA A 210 -1.09 -17.69 -0.48
N ASP A 211 -1.03 -18.95 -0.87
CA ASP A 211 0.01 -19.90 -0.48
C ASP A 211 1.35 -19.70 -1.22
N GLN A 212 1.37 -18.92 -2.31
CA GLN A 212 2.57 -18.66 -3.09
C GLN A 212 3.41 -17.50 -2.55
N VAL A 213 2.90 -16.62 -1.68
CA VAL A 213 3.62 -15.41 -1.24
C VAL A 213 4.98 -15.73 -0.62
N GLY A 214 5.04 -16.71 0.29
CA GLY A 214 6.29 -17.15 0.92
C GLY A 214 7.21 -17.95 0.00
N VAL A 215 6.69 -18.53 -1.09
CA VAL A 215 7.50 -19.24 -2.09
C VAL A 215 8.11 -18.23 -3.06
N TYR A 216 7.29 -17.32 -3.57
CA TYR A 216 7.68 -16.31 -4.55
C TYR A 216 8.70 -15.32 -3.98
N TYR A 217 8.62 -14.98 -2.69
CA TYR A 217 9.58 -14.11 -2.01
C TYR A 217 10.41 -14.90 -0.98
N PRO A 218 11.56 -15.49 -1.37
CA PRO A 218 12.45 -16.21 -0.47
C PRO A 218 12.88 -15.41 0.78
N ASP A 219 12.99 -14.09 0.66
CA ASP A 219 13.24 -13.16 1.76
C ASP A 219 12.35 -13.44 2.99
N LEU A 220 11.08 -13.78 2.77
CA LEU A 220 10.10 -14.01 3.84
C LEU A 220 10.37 -15.26 4.67
N ASN A 221 11.27 -16.14 4.23
CA ASN A 221 11.68 -17.34 4.95
C ASN A 221 12.98 -17.16 5.75
N ASP A 222 13.66 -16.01 5.62
CA ASP A 222 14.86 -15.72 6.41
C ASP A 222 14.48 -15.46 7.87
N THR A 223 15.13 -16.14 8.80
CA THR A 223 14.85 -15.99 10.24
C THR A 223 15.08 -14.58 10.81
N ARG A 224 15.85 -13.73 10.11
CA ARG A 224 16.06 -12.31 10.44
C ARG A 224 14.88 -11.43 10.03
N MET A 225 13.96 -11.94 9.19
CA MET A 225 12.71 -11.29 8.82
C MET A 225 11.77 -11.28 10.03
N VAL A 226 11.94 -10.29 10.91
CA VAL A 226 11.20 -10.19 12.17
C VAL A 226 10.26 -8.98 12.18
N SER A 227 9.06 -9.16 12.71
CA SER A 227 8.07 -8.10 12.87
C SER A 227 7.23 -8.33 14.12
N ALA A 228 6.66 -7.27 14.70
CA ALA A 228 5.69 -7.39 15.78
C ALA A 228 4.25 -7.42 15.25
N LEU A 229 4.04 -7.16 13.95
CA LEU A 229 2.74 -7.29 13.27
C LEU A 229 2.91 -7.89 11.88
N ALA A 230 1.88 -8.57 11.38
CA ALA A 230 1.77 -8.96 9.99
C ALA A 230 0.33 -8.74 9.54
N LEU A 231 0.13 -7.89 8.54
CA LEU A 231 -1.15 -7.62 7.90
C LEU A 231 -1.17 -8.32 6.55
N VAL A 232 -2.17 -9.14 6.28
CA VAL A 232 -2.25 -9.94 5.06
C VAL A 232 -3.58 -9.77 4.35
N HIS A 233 -3.55 -10.06 3.05
CA HIS A 233 -4.76 -10.03 2.24
C HIS A 233 -4.66 -10.98 1.05
N GLN A 234 -5.78 -11.60 0.71
CA GLN A 234 -5.98 -12.32 -0.53
C GLN A 234 -7.13 -11.70 -1.31
N ARG A 235 -6.83 -11.23 -2.52
CA ARG A 235 -7.76 -10.61 -3.44
C ARG A 235 -8.60 -11.65 -4.18
N PHE A 236 -9.83 -11.28 -4.50
CA PHE A 236 -10.70 -11.94 -5.47
C PHE A 236 -11.19 -10.83 -6.41
N SER A 237 -11.04 -11.03 -7.71
CA SER A 237 -11.34 -10.03 -8.75
C SER A 237 -12.42 -10.53 -9.70
N THR A 238 -13.29 -9.63 -10.17
CA THR A 238 -14.25 -9.95 -11.24
C THR A 238 -13.62 -9.99 -12.64
N ASN A 239 -12.35 -9.60 -12.79
CA ASN A 239 -11.63 -9.66 -14.06
C ASN A 239 -10.55 -10.73 -14.10
N THR A 240 -10.22 -11.15 -15.32
CA THR A 240 -9.12 -12.06 -15.65
C THR A 240 -7.85 -11.31 -16.07
N PHE A 241 -7.78 -9.98 -15.88
CA PHE A 241 -6.68 -9.15 -16.37
C PHE A 241 -5.61 -8.96 -15.30
N PRO A 242 -4.39 -9.49 -15.52
CA PRO A 242 -3.35 -9.47 -14.52
C PRO A 242 -2.84 -8.06 -14.18
N THR A 243 -2.93 -7.66 -12.91
CA THR A 243 -2.52 -6.34 -12.41
C THR A 243 -1.82 -6.48 -11.04
N TRP A 244 -0.49 -6.42 -11.04
CA TRP A 244 0.33 -6.65 -9.85
C TRP A 244 0.18 -5.55 -8.79
N ASP A 245 -0.04 -4.31 -9.24
CA ASP A 245 -0.20 -3.13 -8.42
C ASP A 245 -1.48 -3.14 -7.58
N LEU A 246 -2.55 -3.76 -8.10
CA LEU A 246 -3.85 -3.89 -7.42
C LEU A 246 -3.88 -4.97 -6.33
N ALA A 247 -2.86 -5.82 -6.22
CA ALA A 247 -2.75 -6.74 -5.09
C ALA A 247 -2.70 -5.95 -3.76
N HIS A 248 -3.24 -6.51 -2.70
CA HIS A 248 -3.15 -5.95 -1.34
C HIS A 248 -2.02 -6.63 -0.54
N PRO A 249 -1.62 -6.09 0.62
CA PRO A 249 -2.02 -4.80 1.19
C PRO A 249 -1.59 -3.59 0.34
N PHE A 250 -2.29 -2.48 0.55
CA PHE A 250 -1.81 -1.15 0.17
C PHE A 250 -0.85 -0.61 1.24
N ARG A 251 -0.54 0.70 1.23
CA ARG A 251 0.55 1.25 2.06
C ARG A 251 0.17 1.27 3.54
N MET A 252 -1.10 1.51 3.81
CA MET A 252 -1.65 1.60 5.16
C MET A 252 -2.80 0.63 5.42
N ILE A 253 -3.45 0.10 4.37
CA ILE A 253 -4.66 -0.70 4.54
C ILE A 253 -4.68 -2.03 3.78
N ALA A 254 -5.49 -2.95 4.29
CA ALA A 254 -6.08 -4.04 3.54
C ALA A 254 -7.59 -3.97 3.70
N HIS A 255 -8.31 -3.92 2.59
CA HIS A 255 -9.75 -3.71 2.57
C HIS A 255 -10.47 -4.92 1.99
N ASN A 256 -11.43 -5.41 2.74
CA ASN A 256 -12.38 -6.40 2.27
C ASN A 256 -13.75 -5.76 2.06
N GLY A 257 -14.12 -5.55 0.80
CA GLY A 257 -15.41 -4.96 0.46
C GLY A 257 -15.29 -3.97 -0.69
N GLU A 258 -16.20 -3.01 -0.75
CA GLU A 258 -16.31 -2.02 -1.82
C GLU A 258 -16.71 -0.66 -1.25
N ILE A 259 -16.08 0.42 -1.74
CA ILE A 259 -16.44 1.80 -1.41
C ILE A 259 -17.33 2.37 -2.52
N ASN A 260 -18.63 2.19 -2.38
CA ASN A 260 -19.63 2.57 -3.38
C ASN A 260 -19.76 4.10 -3.58
N THR A 261 -19.21 4.88 -2.64
CA THR A 261 -19.18 6.35 -2.68
C THR A 261 -17.92 6.93 -3.34
N VAL A 262 -16.96 6.10 -3.76
CA VAL A 262 -15.61 6.50 -4.17
C VAL A 262 -15.58 7.68 -5.15
N ARG A 263 -16.46 7.71 -6.16
CA ARG A 263 -16.48 8.79 -7.15
C ARG A 263 -16.75 10.16 -6.51
N GLY A 264 -17.69 10.21 -5.55
CA GLY A 264 -17.98 11.44 -4.81
C GLY A 264 -16.78 11.85 -3.97
N ASN A 265 -16.19 10.89 -3.26
CA ASN A 265 -15.07 11.15 -2.35
C ASN A 265 -13.82 11.65 -3.09
N VAL A 266 -13.49 11.04 -4.23
CA VAL A 266 -12.37 11.49 -5.08
C VAL A 266 -12.60 12.91 -5.59
N ASN A 267 -13.82 13.22 -6.04
CA ASN A 267 -14.16 14.57 -6.50
C ASN A 267 -14.05 15.61 -5.37
N TRP A 268 -14.53 15.28 -4.17
CA TRP A 268 -14.43 16.16 -3.01
C TRP A 268 -12.99 16.35 -2.54
N MET A 269 -12.18 15.29 -2.54
CA MET A 269 -10.74 15.41 -2.27
C MET A 269 -10.02 16.31 -3.29
N ALA A 270 -10.35 16.16 -4.58
CA ALA A 270 -9.81 17.01 -5.63
C ALA A 270 -10.27 18.49 -5.49
N ALA A 271 -11.54 18.72 -5.17
CA ALA A 271 -12.09 20.06 -4.96
C ALA A 271 -11.47 20.79 -3.76
N ARG A 272 -11.01 20.03 -2.74
CA ARG A 272 -10.33 20.61 -1.57
C ARG A 272 -8.91 21.09 -1.86
N LYS A 273 -8.27 20.65 -2.95
CA LYS A 273 -6.86 20.91 -3.27
C LYS A 273 -6.43 22.35 -2.98
N ASP A 274 -7.11 23.32 -3.57
CA ASP A 274 -6.69 24.73 -3.52
C ASP A 274 -7.01 25.42 -2.17
N SER A 275 -7.90 24.81 -1.37
CA SER A 275 -8.27 25.30 -0.04
C SER A 275 -7.55 24.59 1.10
N MET A 276 -6.86 23.48 0.80
CA MET A 276 -6.23 22.63 1.80
C MET A 276 -4.92 23.25 2.28
N ALA A 277 -4.72 23.29 3.58
CA ALA A 277 -3.49 23.73 4.21
C ALA A 277 -3.07 22.70 5.27
N SER A 278 -1.76 22.58 5.48
CA SER A 278 -1.20 21.74 6.53
C SER A 278 0.03 22.43 7.10
N ASP A 279 0.04 22.66 8.41
CA ASP A 279 1.22 23.18 9.11
C ASP A 279 2.38 22.18 9.09
N VAL A 280 2.08 20.88 8.94
CA VAL A 280 3.07 19.82 9.02
C VAL A 280 3.68 19.49 7.67
N LEU A 281 2.87 19.44 6.59
CA LEU A 281 3.40 19.27 5.23
C LEU A 281 3.89 20.60 4.64
N GLY A 282 3.31 21.73 5.05
CA GLY A 282 3.64 23.04 4.51
C GLY A 282 3.61 23.04 2.98
N LYS A 283 4.72 23.50 2.38
CA LYS A 283 4.90 23.56 0.92
C LYS A 283 4.97 22.19 0.24
N ASP A 284 5.23 21.11 0.98
CA ASP A 284 5.26 19.78 0.39
C ASP A 284 3.86 19.31 -0.04
N LEU A 285 2.79 19.90 0.54
CA LEU A 285 1.41 19.60 0.14
C LEU A 285 1.14 19.93 -1.34
N ASP A 286 1.77 20.96 -1.89
CA ASP A 286 1.58 21.33 -3.29
C ASP A 286 2.19 20.30 -4.26
N LYS A 287 3.14 19.50 -3.78
CA LYS A 287 3.92 18.55 -4.58
C LYS A 287 3.23 17.20 -4.77
N VAL A 288 2.23 16.87 -3.94
CA VAL A 288 1.62 15.52 -3.94
C VAL A 288 0.50 15.35 -4.97
N TRP A 289 0.13 16.42 -5.69
CA TRP A 289 -0.99 16.41 -6.63
C TRP A 289 -0.62 15.91 -8.04
N PRO A 290 -1.51 15.16 -8.72
CA PRO A 290 -2.78 14.65 -8.22
C PRO A 290 -2.58 13.58 -7.13
N LEU A 291 -3.27 13.75 -5.98
CA LEU A 291 -3.17 12.84 -4.85
C LEU A 291 -3.73 11.46 -5.20
N ILE A 292 -4.92 11.47 -5.83
CA ILE A 292 -5.66 10.32 -6.33
C ILE A 292 -5.78 10.49 -7.85
N PRO A 293 -4.89 9.85 -8.62
CA PRO A 293 -4.99 9.78 -10.07
C PRO A 293 -6.27 9.09 -10.54
N GLU A 294 -6.72 9.41 -11.75
CA GLU A 294 -7.82 8.70 -12.39
C GLU A 294 -7.48 7.22 -12.65
N GLY A 295 -8.50 6.36 -12.60
CA GLY A 295 -8.38 4.94 -12.97
C GLY A 295 -7.85 4.01 -11.87
N GLN A 296 -7.74 4.48 -10.63
CA GLN A 296 -7.37 3.64 -9.49
C GLN A 296 -8.58 2.86 -8.93
N SER A 297 -8.32 1.72 -8.28
CA SER A 297 -9.34 1.02 -7.51
C SER A 297 -9.84 1.87 -6.34
N ASP A 298 -11.03 1.54 -5.85
CA ASP A 298 -11.66 2.21 -4.71
C ASP A 298 -10.79 2.21 -3.45
N THR A 299 -10.13 1.09 -3.19
CA THR A 299 -9.25 0.87 -2.06
C THR A 299 -7.96 1.68 -2.20
N ALA A 300 -7.38 1.74 -3.40
CA ALA A 300 -6.22 2.58 -3.66
C ALA A 300 -6.57 4.06 -3.44
N CYS A 301 -7.75 4.50 -3.89
CA CYS A 301 -8.24 5.85 -3.65
C CYS A 301 -8.36 6.15 -2.14
N PHE A 302 -8.90 5.22 -1.36
CA PHE A 302 -9.00 5.35 0.09
C PHE A 302 -7.63 5.38 0.77
N ASP A 303 -6.71 4.49 0.42
CA ASP A 303 -5.34 4.43 0.97
C ASP A 303 -4.62 5.77 0.76
N ASN A 304 -4.76 6.38 -0.42
CA ASN A 304 -4.19 7.70 -0.70
C ASN A 304 -4.79 8.82 0.18
N ALA A 305 -6.11 8.80 0.41
CA ALA A 305 -6.77 9.77 1.25
C ALA A 305 -6.36 9.62 2.72
N LEU A 306 -6.33 8.38 3.22
CA LEU A 306 -5.86 8.04 4.56
C LEU A 306 -4.43 8.48 4.77
N GLU A 307 -3.55 8.15 3.83
CA GLU A 307 -2.14 8.47 3.92
C GLU A 307 -1.88 9.97 3.92
N LEU A 308 -2.65 10.76 3.15
CA LEU A 308 -2.56 12.21 3.23
C LEU A 308 -2.95 12.74 4.62
N LEU A 309 -4.00 12.20 5.25
CA LEU A 309 -4.39 12.61 6.60
C LEU A 309 -3.29 12.26 7.62
N VAL A 310 -2.75 11.04 7.57
CA VAL A 310 -1.66 10.62 8.46
C VAL A 310 -0.40 11.45 8.22
N ALA A 311 -0.01 11.64 6.96
CA ALA A 311 1.08 12.52 6.54
C ALA A 311 0.79 14.01 6.79
N GLY A 312 -0.46 14.38 7.08
CA GLY A 312 -0.90 15.71 7.52
C GLY A 312 -0.87 15.89 9.04
N GLY A 313 -0.65 14.81 9.82
CA GLY A 313 -0.49 14.86 11.27
C GLY A 313 -1.59 14.20 12.08
N TYR A 314 -2.63 13.66 11.44
CA TYR A 314 -3.65 12.89 12.14
C TYR A 314 -3.07 11.55 12.62
N SER A 315 -3.50 11.09 13.80
CA SER A 315 -3.23 9.70 14.19
C SER A 315 -4.02 8.75 13.27
N MET A 316 -3.52 7.53 13.09
CA MET A 316 -4.17 6.53 12.25
C MET A 316 -5.63 6.30 12.67
N ALA A 317 -5.89 6.14 13.97
CA ALA A 317 -7.26 5.97 14.50
C ALA A 317 -8.16 7.18 14.21
N HIS A 318 -7.64 8.41 14.35
CA HIS A 318 -8.41 9.62 14.04
C HIS A 318 -8.79 9.66 12.57
N ALA A 319 -7.81 9.47 11.67
CA ALA A 319 -8.04 9.50 10.23
C ALA A 319 -9.02 8.41 9.79
N MET A 320 -8.90 7.20 10.33
CA MET A 320 -9.86 6.11 10.07
C MET A 320 -11.28 6.45 10.55
N MET A 321 -11.43 7.04 11.73
CA MET A 321 -12.75 7.47 12.23
C MET A 321 -13.36 8.64 11.44
N MET A 322 -12.55 9.46 10.78
CA MET A 322 -13.03 10.50 9.86
C MET A 322 -13.51 9.91 8.54
N LEU A 323 -12.75 8.96 7.97
CA LEU A 323 -13.07 8.37 6.66
C LEU A 323 -14.20 7.32 6.76
N ILE A 324 -14.20 6.49 7.80
CA ILE A 324 -15.22 5.46 8.07
C ILE A 324 -15.86 5.73 9.45
N PRO A 325 -16.75 6.73 9.55
CA PRO A 325 -17.41 7.05 10.81
C PRO A 325 -18.45 5.99 11.19
N GLU A 326 -18.62 5.76 12.49
CA GLU A 326 -19.70 4.91 13.01
C GLU A 326 -21.09 5.51 12.72
N ALA A 327 -22.13 4.68 12.79
CA ALA A 327 -23.51 5.17 12.83
C ALA A 327 -23.79 5.93 14.15
N TRP A 328 -23.50 7.23 14.15
CA TRP A 328 -23.55 8.10 15.33
C TRP A 328 -24.88 8.84 15.49
N ALA A 329 -25.52 9.20 14.37
CA ALA A 329 -26.76 9.98 14.37
C ALA A 329 -27.91 9.16 15.00
N GLY A 330 -28.54 9.72 16.04
CA GLY A 330 -29.67 9.09 16.72
C GLY A 330 -29.31 7.88 17.60
N ASN A 331 -28.03 7.56 17.82
CA ASN A 331 -27.62 6.43 18.67
C ASN A 331 -27.64 6.82 20.16
N PRO A 332 -28.61 6.35 20.97
CA PRO A 332 -28.73 6.74 22.38
C PRO A 332 -27.63 6.13 23.28
N MET A 333 -26.95 5.08 22.82
CA MET A 333 -25.91 4.37 23.56
C MET A 333 -24.52 5.00 23.38
N MET A 334 -24.36 5.92 22.42
CA MET A 334 -23.08 6.57 22.15
C MET A 334 -22.78 7.67 23.17
N ASP A 335 -21.57 7.65 23.73
CA ASP A 335 -21.04 8.71 24.59
C ASP A 335 -21.11 10.10 23.91
N LYS A 336 -21.33 11.15 24.72
CA LYS A 336 -21.45 12.53 24.25
C LYS A 336 -20.19 13.04 23.57
N LYS A 337 -18.99 12.72 24.08
CA LYS A 337 -17.73 13.18 23.45
C LYS A 337 -17.53 12.53 22.10
N ARG A 338 -17.80 11.23 22.00
CA ARG A 338 -17.73 10.48 20.74
C ARG A 338 -18.74 10.98 19.71
N ARG A 339 -19.98 11.27 20.14
CA ARG A 339 -20.99 11.88 19.26
C ARG A 339 -20.54 13.24 18.74
N ALA A 340 -20.06 14.11 19.63
CA ALA A 340 -19.57 15.44 19.27
C ALA A 340 -18.37 15.37 18.30
N PHE A 341 -17.49 14.39 18.48
CA PHE A 341 -16.40 14.12 17.53
C PHE A 341 -16.94 13.84 16.13
N TYR A 342 -17.90 12.91 15.98
CA TYR A 342 -18.44 12.57 14.66
C TYR A 342 -19.26 13.70 14.05
N GLU A 343 -20.05 14.42 14.86
CA GLU A 343 -20.83 15.58 14.41
C GLU A 343 -19.93 16.68 13.85
N TYR A 344 -18.81 16.98 14.52
CA TYR A 344 -17.82 17.93 14.03
C TYR A 344 -17.20 17.50 12.69
N HIS A 345 -16.76 16.24 12.59
CA HIS A 345 -16.06 15.75 11.39
C HIS A 345 -16.99 15.50 10.21
N ALA A 346 -18.28 15.26 10.43
CA ALA A 346 -19.27 15.09 9.36
C ALA A 346 -19.42 16.35 8.48
N GLY A 347 -19.08 17.54 9.00
CA GLY A 347 -19.02 18.77 8.21
C GLY A 347 -17.71 18.97 7.44
N LEU A 348 -16.68 18.17 7.72
CA LEU A 348 -15.34 18.32 7.15
C LEU A 348 -15.02 17.23 6.11
N MET A 349 -15.39 15.99 6.39
CA MET A 349 -15.10 14.81 5.58
C MET A 349 -16.38 14.02 5.37
N GLU A 350 -16.76 13.82 4.11
CA GLU A 350 -17.80 12.87 3.73
C GLU A 350 -17.35 11.43 4.02
N PRO A 351 -18.26 10.55 4.49
CA PRO A 351 -17.93 9.15 4.71
C PRO A 351 -17.52 8.45 3.41
N TRP A 352 -16.45 7.68 3.47
CA TRP A 352 -16.09 6.70 2.46
C TRP A 352 -16.89 5.42 2.71
N ASP A 353 -18.16 5.48 2.31
CA ASP A 353 -19.19 4.48 2.60
C ASP A 353 -19.24 3.35 1.55
N GLY A 354 -19.74 2.20 2.01
CA GLY A 354 -19.84 0.94 1.28
C GLY A 354 -19.55 -0.26 2.21
N PRO A 355 -19.83 -1.51 1.80
CA PRO A 355 -19.48 -2.68 2.60
C PRO A 355 -17.97 -2.72 2.83
N ALA A 356 -17.50 -2.72 4.08
CA ALA A 356 -16.07 -2.67 4.34
C ALA A 356 -15.69 -3.38 5.65
N ALA A 357 -14.71 -4.26 5.58
CA ALA A 357 -13.86 -4.64 6.69
C ALA A 357 -12.43 -4.20 6.36
N VAL A 358 -11.94 -3.18 7.07
CA VAL A 358 -10.64 -2.56 6.80
C VAL A 358 -9.71 -2.84 7.97
N ALA A 359 -8.61 -3.52 7.69
CA ALA A 359 -7.47 -3.59 8.60
C ALA A 359 -6.41 -2.57 8.16
N PHE A 360 -5.79 -1.89 9.13
CA PHE A 360 -4.93 -0.74 8.85
C PHE A 360 -3.73 -0.66 9.80
N THR A 361 -2.62 -0.08 9.34
CA THR A 361 -1.42 0.14 10.13
C THR A 361 -0.50 1.22 9.56
N ASP A 362 0.17 1.97 10.42
CA ASP A 362 1.30 2.87 10.10
C ASP A 362 2.66 2.27 10.56
N GLY A 363 2.67 0.98 10.92
CA GLY A 363 3.80 0.30 11.53
C GLY A 363 3.98 0.56 13.03
N ARG A 364 3.24 1.50 13.64
CA ARG A 364 3.21 1.76 15.09
C ARG A 364 1.90 1.25 15.71
N GLN A 365 0.78 1.55 15.07
CA GLN A 365 -0.55 1.09 15.42
C GLN A 365 -1.02 0.06 14.38
N ILE A 366 -1.81 -0.91 14.83
CA ILE A 366 -2.57 -1.79 13.93
C ILE A 366 -3.98 -1.93 14.49
N GLY A 367 -4.97 -1.88 13.59
CA GLY A 367 -6.36 -1.96 13.97
C GLY A 367 -7.21 -2.49 12.84
N ALA A 368 -8.48 -2.74 13.15
CA ALA A 368 -9.50 -2.99 12.16
C ALA A 368 -10.77 -2.23 12.50
N THR A 369 -11.52 -1.87 11.47
CA THR A 369 -12.85 -1.29 11.59
C THR A 369 -13.78 -1.93 10.57
N LEU A 370 -15.06 -1.93 10.89
CA LEU A 370 -16.13 -2.24 9.96
C LEU A 370 -16.73 -0.94 9.42
N ASP A 371 -17.41 -1.06 8.28
CA ASP A 371 -18.34 -0.04 7.83
C ASP A 371 -19.46 0.18 8.86
N ARG A 372 -20.15 1.30 8.71
CA ARG A 372 -21.21 1.76 9.63
C ARG A 372 -22.37 0.76 9.83
N ASN A 373 -22.55 -0.19 8.91
CA ASN A 373 -23.62 -1.19 8.91
C ASN A 373 -23.09 -2.61 9.20
N GLY A 374 -21.79 -2.81 9.33
CA GLY A 374 -21.18 -4.11 9.62
C GLY A 374 -21.41 -5.16 8.51
N LEU A 375 -21.29 -4.77 7.24
CA LEU A 375 -21.69 -5.62 6.11
C LEU A 375 -20.68 -6.72 5.77
N ARG A 376 -19.51 -6.72 6.40
CA ARG A 376 -18.44 -7.71 6.18
C ARG A 376 -18.03 -8.37 7.50
N PRO A 377 -17.63 -9.66 7.47
CA PRO A 377 -17.24 -10.37 8.67
C PRO A 377 -15.86 -9.91 9.17
N ALA A 378 -15.73 -9.68 10.48
CA ALA A 378 -14.47 -9.54 11.18
C ALA A 378 -14.55 -10.36 12.49
N ARG A 379 -13.51 -11.14 12.78
CA ARG A 379 -13.42 -11.98 13.99
C ARG A 379 -12.14 -11.70 14.75
#